data_AF-A0A498DQT7-F1
#
_entry.id   AF-A0A498DQT7-F1
#
_cell.length_a   1.000
_cell.length_b   1.000
_cell.length_c   1.000
_cell.angle_alpha   90.00
_cell.angle_beta   90.00
_cell.angle_gamma   90.00
#
_symmetry.space_group_name_H-M   'P 1'
#
loop_
_entity.id
_entity.type
_entity.pdbx_description
1 polymer ?
#
loop_
_entity_poly.entity_id
_entity_poly.type
_entity_poly.pdbx_seq_one_letter_code
_entity_poly.pdbx_strand_id
1 'polypeptide(L)'
;MFDKSYTLQLVNKVIKEEIIPSLNSSVAKEQAIAMISVLKSVDVNSEQNLKPYIEVNELLQTELTRILDSIEKSINGISGNIQRYQIQLEQVKTIKNVKKKWEKLNNLLSEFITELYQMPENTQTFIDECRTLLRKQLDIEMSLVG
;
A
#
# COMPACT_ATOMS: atom_id res chain seq x y z
N MET A 1 -7.27 -33.13 0.25
CA MET A 1 -7.45 -31.89 -0.54
C MET A 1 -6.07 -31.29 -0.69
N PHE A 2 -5.50 -31.25 -1.90
CA PHE A 2 -4.16 -30.70 -2.12
C PHE A 2 -4.14 -29.21 -1.76
N ASP A 3 -3.13 -28.79 -1.03
CA ASP A 3 -2.98 -27.40 -0.58
C ASP A 3 -2.78 -26.50 -1.82
N LYS A 4 -3.74 -25.60 -2.05
CA LYS A 4 -3.76 -24.70 -3.21
C LYS A 4 -2.54 -23.77 -3.21
N SER A 5 -2.08 -23.34 -2.03
CA SER A 5 -0.92 -22.45 -1.89
C SER A 5 0.36 -23.16 -2.32
N TYR A 6 0.57 -24.38 -1.82
CA TYR A 6 1.69 -25.24 -2.21
C TYR A 6 1.69 -25.53 -3.71
N THR A 7 0.50 -25.79 -4.29
CA THR A 7 0.35 -26.05 -5.72
C THR A 7 0.71 -24.83 -6.56
N LEU A 8 0.27 -23.63 -6.17
CA LEU A 8 0.61 -22.37 -6.85
C LEU A 8 2.09 -22.03 -6.74
N GLN A 9 2.70 -22.25 -5.58
CA GLN A 9 4.14 -22.08 -5.38
C GLN A 9 4.96 -23.03 -6.24
N LEU A 10 4.57 -24.31 -6.29
CA LEU A 10 5.24 -25.31 -7.13
C LEU A 10 5.12 -24.97 -8.61
N VAL A 11 3.94 -24.55 -9.08
CA VAL A 11 3.71 -24.14 -10.47
C VAL A 11 4.54 -22.88 -10.80
N ASN A 12 4.56 -21.88 -9.93
CA ASN A 12 5.37 -20.67 -10.11
C ASN A 12 6.87 -21.00 -10.19
N LYS A 13 7.33 -21.90 -9.33
CA LYS A 13 8.72 -22.38 -9.32
C LYS A 13 9.09 -23.08 -10.63
N VAL A 14 8.26 -24.02 -11.10
CA VAL A 14 8.50 -24.73 -12.38
C VAL A 14 8.49 -23.77 -13.57
N ILE A 15 7.59 -22.79 -13.61
CA ILE A 15 7.56 -21.82 -14.71
C ILE A 15 8.83 -20.96 -14.72
N LYS A 16 9.29 -20.49 -13.55
CA LYS A 16 10.49 -19.66 -13.42
C LYS A 16 11.78 -20.42 -13.69
N GLU A 17 11.92 -21.62 -13.14
CA GLU A 17 13.19 -22.35 -13.10
C GLU A 17 13.37 -23.30 -14.29
N GLU A 18 12.29 -23.78 -14.91
CA GLU A 18 12.39 -24.77 -16.00
C GLU A 18 11.80 -24.27 -17.33
N ILE A 19 10.65 -23.60 -17.31
CA ILE A 19 9.95 -23.20 -18.55
C ILE A 19 10.56 -21.92 -19.15
N ILE A 20 10.64 -20.81 -18.41
CA ILE A 20 11.19 -19.55 -18.95
C ILE A 20 12.63 -19.70 -19.48
N PRO A 21 13.54 -20.41 -18.79
CA PRO A 21 14.91 -20.60 -19.26
C PRO A 21 15.00 -21.44 -20.54
N SER A 22 14.05 -22.36 -20.78
CA SER A 22 14.04 -23.23 -21.96
C SER A 22 13.35 -22.61 -23.19
N LEU A 23 12.70 -21.46 -23.04
CA LEU A 23 12.08 -20.73 -24.16
C LEU A 23 13.13 -19.91 -24.92
N ASN A 24 13.15 -20.05 -26.24
CA ASN A 24 14.04 -19.27 -27.12
C ASN A 24 13.36 -18.02 -27.72
N SER A 25 12.03 -17.93 -27.63
CA SER A 25 11.24 -16.80 -28.12
C SER A 25 11.01 -15.77 -27.03
N SER A 26 11.32 -14.50 -27.31
CA SER A 26 11.04 -13.37 -26.40
C SER A 26 9.56 -13.26 -26.07
N VAL A 27 8.69 -13.43 -27.06
CA VAL A 27 7.23 -13.40 -26.88
C VAL A 27 6.75 -14.53 -25.98
N ALA A 28 7.32 -15.73 -26.11
CA ALA A 28 6.96 -16.86 -25.25
C ALA A 28 7.42 -16.64 -23.80
N LYS A 29 8.58 -16.01 -23.59
CA LYS A 29 9.05 -15.61 -22.25
C LYS A 29 8.11 -14.60 -21.61
N GLU A 30 7.69 -13.59 -22.36
CA GLU A 30 6.73 -12.59 -21.89
C GLU A 30 5.38 -13.21 -21.51
N GLN A 31 4.88 -14.16 -22.30
CA GLN A 31 3.64 -14.88 -21.98
C GLN A 31 3.77 -15.74 -20.72
N ALA A 32 4.90 -16.41 -20.52
CA ALA A 32 5.17 -17.19 -19.30
C ALA A 32 5.30 -16.30 -18.06
N ILE A 33 5.91 -15.11 -18.19
CA ILE A 33 5.98 -14.10 -17.13
C ILE A 33 4.58 -13.55 -16.81
N ALA A 34 3.77 -13.25 -17.81
CA ALA A 34 2.38 -12.83 -17.61
C ALA A 34 1.55 -13.92 -16.90
N MET A 35 1.79 -15.20 -17.23
CA MET A 35 1.13 -16.33 -16.57
C MET A 35 1.52 -16.43 -15.09
N ILE A 36 2.79 -16.18 -14.73
CA ILE A 36 3.20 -16.05 -13.33
C ILE A 36 2.47 -14.91 -12.65
N SER A 37 2.35 -13.74 -13.28
CA SER A 37 1.64 -12.58 -12.73
C SER A 37 0.16 -12.87 -12.49
N VAL A 38 -0.50 -13.60 -13.41
CA VAL A 38 -1.89 -14.05 -13.24
C VAL A 38 -2.01 -15.05 -12.09
N LEU A 39 -1.15 -16.07 -12.03
CA LEU A 39 -1.13 -17.04 -10.93
C LEU A 39 -0.89 -16.37 -9.56
N LYS A 40 -0.03 -15.34 -9.53
CA LYS A 40 0.21 -14.51 -8.34
C LYS A 40 -1.01 -13.66 -7.97
N SER A 41 -1.74 -13.10 -8.94
CA SER A 41 -2.98 -12.37 -8.68
C SER A 41 -4.10 -13.27 -8.14
N VAL A 42 -4.10 -14.55 -8.51
CA VAL A 42 -4.99 -15.57 -7.94
C VAL A 42 -4.62 -15.88 -6.50
N ASP A 43 -3.32 -15.83 -6.15
CA ASP A 43 -2.82 -16.01 -4.78
C ASP A 43 -3.06 -14.79 -3.87
N VAL A 44 -2.90 -13.57 -4.39
CA VAL A 44 -3.22 -12.30 -3.69
C VAL A 44 -4.71 -12.18 -3.36
N ASN A 45 -5.57 -12.78 -4.19
CA ASN A 45 -7.01 -12.88 -3.95
C ASN A 45 -7.40 -14.10 -3.10
N SER A 46 -6.45 -14.95 -2.69
CA SER A 46 -6.70 -15.94 -1.65
C SER A 46 -6.78 -15.22 -0.30
N GLU A 47 -7.75 -15.60 0.53
CA GLU A 47 -8.12 -14.92 1.79
C GLU A 47 -7.02 -14.83 2.87
N GLN A 48 -5.75 -15.17 2.58
CA GLN A 48 -4.74 -15.44 3.61
C GLN A 48 -3.59 -14.42 3.78
N ASN A 49 -3.36 -13.45 2.87
CA ASN A 49 -2.27 -12.48 3.04
C ASN A 49 -2.74 -11.12 3.57
N LEU A 50 -3.15 -11.08 4.85
CA LEU A 50 -3.49 -9.82 5.55
C LEU A 50 -2.27 -9.06 6.08
N LYS A 51 -1.13 -9.74 6.26
CA LYS A 51 0.08 -9.19 6.89
C LYS A 51 0.54 -7.84 6.31
N PRO A 52 0.61 -7.64 5.00
CA PRO A 52 1.05 -6.36 4.43
C PRO A 52 0.02 -5.26 4.63
N TYR A 53 -1.27 -5.59 4.55
CA TYR A 53 -2.32 -4.63 4.87
C TYR A 53 -2.23 -4.20 6.34
N ILE A 54 -1.83 -5.10 7.25
CA ILE A 54 -1.57 -4.78 8.66
C ILE A 54 -0.36 -3.83 8.76
N GLU A 55 0.76 -4.18 8.12
CA GLU A 55 1.99 -3.36 8.12
C GLU A 55 1.75 -1.96 7.53
N VAL A 56 1.03 -1.87 6.41
CA VAL A 56 0.64 -0.59 5.80
C VAL A 56 -0.33 0.18 6.71
N ASN A 57 -1.29 -0.49 7.35
CA ASN A 57 -2.20 0.18 8.28
C ASN A 57 -1.44 0.79 9.47
N GLU A 58 -0.50 0.06 10.04
CA GLU A 58 0.35 0.54 11.14
C GLU A 58 1.22 1.71 10.69
N LEU A 59 1.91 1.57 9.55
CA LEU A 59 2.73 2.62 8.95
C LEU A 59 1.92 3.90 8.72
N LEU A 60 0.78 3.80 8.03
CA LEU A 60 -0.06 4.94 7.70
C LEU A 60 -0.63 5.60 8.96
N GLN A 61 -1.04 4.83 9.96
CA GLN A 61 -1.54 5.40 11.22
C GLN A 61 -0.47 6.20 11.97
N THR A 62 0.72 5.64 12.12
CA THR A 62 1.82 6.28 12.84
C THR A 62 2.29 7.54 12.13
N GLU A 63 2.53 7.45 10.81
CA GLU A 63 3.09 8.57 10.04
C GLU A 63 2.06 9.67 9.79
N LEU A 64 0.80 9.35 9.51
CA LEU A 64 -0.24 10.38 9.38
C LEU A 64 -0.48 11.12 10.70
N THR A 65 -0.49 10.43 11.83
CA THR A 65 -0.61 11.08 13.15
C THR A 65 0.55 12.06 13.34
N ARG A 66 1.79 11.62 13.07
CA ARG A 66 2.99 12.46 13.17
C ARG A 66 2.92 13.69 12.27
N ILE A 67 2.55 13.53 11.00
CA ILE A 67 2.48 14.63 10.03
C ILE A 67 1.42 15.65 10.45
N LEU A 68 0.22 15.19 10.84
CA LEU A 68 -0.87 16.08 11.28
C LEU A 68 -0.47 16.87 12.52
N ASP A 69 0.15 16.22 13.52
CA ASP A 69 0.65 16.88 14.74
C ASP A 69 1.76 17.91 14.43
N SER A 70 2.64 17.60 13.47
CA SER A 70 3.70 18.52 13.03
C SER A 70 3.12 19.75 12.33
N ILE A 71 2.07 19.60 11.53
CA ILE A 71 1.39 20.71 10.87
C ILE A 71 0.68 21.59 11.91
N GLU A 72 -0.05 20.98 12.85
CA GLU A 72 -0.75 21.70 13.93
C GLU A 72 0.21 22.59 14.74
N LYS A 73 1.44 22.11 14.98
CA LYS A 73 2.47 22.88 15.70
C LYS A 73 3.14 23.96 14.86
N SER A 74 3.25 23.75 13.54
CA SER A 74 4.01 24.63 12.65
C SER A 74 3.15 25.77 12.10
N ILE A 75 1.87 25.51 11.87
CA ILE A 75 0.89 26.50 11.43
C ILE A 75 0.20 26.99 12.71
N ASN A 76 0.64 28.12 13.25
CA ASN A 76 0.06 28.75 14.45
C ASN A 76 -1.45 29.01 14.26
N GLY A 77 -2.27 28.03 14.64
CA GLY A 77 -3.71 28.01 14.45
C GLY A 77 -4.16 26.67 13.88
N ILE A 78 -5.00 25.97 14.64
CA ILE A 78 -5.69 24.77 14.17
C ILE A 78 -6.55 25.20 12.97
N SER A 79 -6.06 24.97 11.75
CA SER A 79 -6.93 25.05 10.60
C SER A 79 -8.00 23.98 10.81
N GLY A 80 -9.28 24.36 10.73
CA GLY A 80 -10.39 23.41 10.97
C GLY A 80 -10.30 22.16 10.09
N ASN A 81 -9.53 22.24 9.00
CA ASN A 81 -9.25 21.13 8.11
C ASN A 81 -8.27 20.09 8.73
N ILE A 82 -7.21 20.51 9.43
CA ILE A 82 -6.29 19.57 10.09
C ILE A 82 -7.01 18.81 11.21
N GLN A 83 -7.85 19.50 11.99
CA GLN A 83 -8.65 18.87 13.02
C GLN A 83 -9.65 17.87 12.45
N ARG A 84 -10.23 18.18 11.28
CA ARG A 84 -11.09 17.24 10.54
C ARG A 84 -10.35 15.96 10.18
N TYR A 85 -9.12 16.06 9.67
CA TYR A 85 -8.30 14.89 9.33
C TYR A 85 -7.88 14.09 10.57
N GLN A 86 -7.57 14.74 11.69
CA GLN A 86 -7.30 14.05 12.96
C GLN A 86 -8.53 13.25 13.43
N ILE A 87 -9.72 13.85 13.40
CA ILE A 87 -10.97 13.16 13.78
C ILE A 87 -11.24 11.96 12.85
N GLN A 88 -11.08 12.14 11.54
CA GLN A 88 -11.24 11.06 10.57
C GLN A 88 -10.23 9.94 10.81
N LEU A 89 -8.97 10.26 11.10
CA LEU A 89 -7.94 9.27 11.40
C LEU A 89 -8.30 8.43 12.64
N GLU A 90 -8.78 9.08 13.71
CA GLU A 90 -9.27 8.36 14.90
C GLU A 90 -10.45 7.44 14.60
N GLN A 91 -11.39 7.87 13.74
CA GLN A 91 -12.48 7.02 13.29
C GLN A 91 -11.96 5.80 12.51
N VAL A 92 -10.99 5.99 11.61
CA VAL A 92 -10.39 4.88 10.84
C VAL A 92 -9.63 3.91 11.74
N LYS A 93 -8.97 4.38 12.81
CA LYS A 93 -8.28 3.52 13.80
C LYS A 93 -9.22 2.50 14.45
N THR A 94 -10.50 2.84 14.64
CA THR A 94 -11.50 1.92 15.23
C THR A 94 -11.95 0.78 14.30
N ILE A 95 -11.64 0.84 12.99
CA ILE A 95 -12.07 -0.18 12.02
C ILE A 95 -11.37 -1.51 12.28
N LYS A 96 -12.14 -2.57 12.53
CA LYS A 96 -11.61 -3.92 12.77
C LYS A 96 -11.19 -4.66 11.50
N ASN A 97 -11.90 -4.45 10.40
CA ASN A 97 -11.58 -5.11 9.13
C ASN A 97 -10.31 -4.49 8.52
N VAL A 98 -9.26 -5.30 8.38
CA VAL A 98 -7.92 -4.89 7.93
C VAL A 98 -7.94 -4.26 6.54
N LYS A 99 -8.63 -4.88 5.57
CA LYS A 99 -8.71 -4.38 4.19
C LYS A 99 -9.50 -3.08 4.11
N LYS A 100 -10.64 -3.01 4.81
CA LYS A 100 -11.45 -1.79 4.90
C LYS A 100 -10.70 -0.64 5.58
N LYS A 101 -9.90 -0.95 6.61
CA LYS A 101 -9.04 0.03 7.28
C LYS A 101 -7.98 0.56 6.31
N TRP A 102 -7.35 -0.32 5.54
CA TRP A 102 -6.37 0.06 4.51
C TRP A 102 -6.97 0.96 3.45
N GLU A 103 -8.14 0.60 2.90
CA GLU A 103 -8.85 1.44 1.93
C GLU A 103 -9.14 2.83 2.50
N LYS A 104 -9.62 2.89 3.75
CA LYS A 104 -9.96 4.15 4.40
C LYS A 104 -8.74 5.01 4.72
N LEU A 105 -7.62 4.43 5.14
CA LEU A 105 -6.37 5.16 5.37
C LEU A 105 -5.78 5.70 4.07
N ASN A 106 -5.83 4.92 2.99
CA ASN A 106 -5.37 5.36 1.67
C ASN A 106 -6.19 6.54 1.15
N ASN A 107 -7.52 6.45 1.23
CA ASN A 107 -8.39 7.55 0.84
C ASN A 107 -8.12 8.80 1.68
N LEU A 108 -7.93 8.64 2.99
CA LEU A 108 -7.61 9.74 3.90
C LEU A 108 -6.29 10.42 3.52
N LEU A 109 -5.23 9.65 3.26
CA LEU A 109 -3.94 10.17 2.82
C LEU A 109 -4.06 10.90 1.47
N SER A 110 -4.82 10.34 0.52
CA SER A 110 -5.03 10.94 -0.80
C SER A 110 -5.79 12.27 -0.71
N GLU A 111 -6.85 12.34 0.10
CA GLU A 111 -7.60 13.57 0.33
C GLU A 111 -6.70 14.61 1.01
N PHE A 112 -5.97 14.19 2.05
CA PHE A 112 -5.09 15.06 2.82
C PHE A 112 -3.96 15.65 1.96
N ILE A 113 -3.23 14.83 1.20
CA ILE A 113 -2.14 15.33 0.35
C ILE A 113 -2.68 16.25 -0.75
N THR A 114 -3.86 15.96 -1.30
CA THR A 114 -4.52 16.82 -2.30
C THR A 114 -4.83 18.19 -1.71
N GLU A 115 -5.30 18.24 -0.47
CA GLU A 115 -5.58 19.49 0.20
C GLU A 115 -4.29 20.27 0.53
N LEU A 116 -3.21 19.60 0.92
CA LEU A 116 -1.91 20.24 1.12
C LEU A 116 -1.40 20.96 -0.13
N TYR A 117 -1.65 20.41 -1.33
CA TYR A 117 -1.32 21.06 -2.60
C TYR A 117 -2.17 22.31 -2.90
N GLN A 118 -3.35 22.44 -2.29
CA GLN A 118 -4.26 23.55 -2.51
C GLN A 118 -4.08 24.69 -1.49
N MET A 119 -3.34 24.45 -0.41
CA MET A 119 -3.06 25.45 0.63
C MET A 119 -1.95 26.44 0.19
N PRO A 120 -2.14 27.76 0.39
CA PRO A 120 -1.11 28.74 0.07
C PRO A 120 -0.05 28.85 1.18
N GLU A 121 1.21 28.67 0.78
CA GLU A 121 2.49 28.84 1.50
C GLU A 121 2.84 27.87 2.66
N ASN A 122 4.11 27.43 2.67
CA ASN A 122 4.79 26.59 3.68
C ASN A 122 4.29 25.14 3.88
N THR A 123 3.61 24.54 2.90
CA THR A 123 3.21 23.10 2.97
C THR A 123 4.18 22.13 2.29
N GLN A 124 5.19 22.62 1.57
CA GLN A 124 6.10 21.79 0.75
C GLN A 124 6.79 20.68 1.55
N THR A 125 7.28 20.99 2.76
CA THR A 125 7.91 20.01 3.65
C THR A 125 6.96 18.86 3.97
N PHE A 126 5.69 19.15 4.27
CA PHE A 126 4.70 18.12 4.59
C PHE A 126 4.29 17.30 3.37
N ILE A 127 4.22 17.93 2.18
CA ILE A 127 4.00 17.22 0.92
C ILE A 127 5.11 16.20 0.67
N ASP A 128 6.37 16.58 0.91
CA ASP A 128 7.51 15.68 0.72
C ASP A 128 7.55 14.55 1.77
N GLU A 129 7.09 14.81 3.00
CA GLU A 129 6.83 13.77 4.00
C GLU A 129 5.75 12.77 3.54
N CYS A 130 4.61 13.26 3.01
CA CYS A 130 3.56 12.41 2.45
C CYS A 130 4.06 11.58 1.26
N ARG A 131 4.88 12.14 0.37
CA ARG A 131 5.51 11.41 -0.74
C ARG A 131 6.44 10.30 -0.24
N THR A 132 7.20 10.58 0.81
CA THR A 132 8.08 9.59 1.43
C THR A 132 7.27 8.46 2.05
N LEU A 133 6.15 8.78 2.69
CA LEU A 133 5.20 7.79 3.21
C LEU A 133 4.63 6.90 2.09
N LEU A 134 4.19 7.49 0.98
CA LEU A 134 3.67 6.74 -0.17
C LEU A 134 4.73 5.77 -0.75
N ARG A 135 6.00 6.16 -0.79
CA ARG A 135 7.09 5.27 -1.22
C ARG A 135 7.27 4.09 -0.25
N LYS A 136 7.32 4.35 1.05
CA LYS A 136 7.43 3.29 2.07
C LYS A 136 6.25 2.30 1.98
N GLN A 137 5.04 2.81 1.78
CA GLN A 137 3.86 1.98 1.56
C GLN A 137 4.02 1.11 0.30
N LEU A 138 4.40 1.74 -0.82
CA LEU A 138 4.61 1.04 -2.09
C LEU A 138 5.66 -0.06 -1.94
N ASP A 139 6.74 0.17 -1.18
CA ASP A 139 7.78 -0.85 -0.92
C ASP A 139 7.23 -2.05 -0.14
N ILE A 140 6.38 -1.83 0.88
CA ILE A 140 5.71 -2.91 1.62
C ILE A 140 4.77 -3.68 0.70
N GLU A 141 3.98 -2.98 -0.12
CA GLU A 141 3.04 -3.59 -1.06
C GLU A 141 3.77 -4.32 -2.21
N MET A 142 4.94 -3.85 -2.64
CA MET A 142 5.79 -4.53 -3.63
C MET A 142 6.58 -5.70 -3.05
N SER A 143 6.88 -5.71 -1.75
CA SER A 143 7.52 -6.85 -1.08
C SER A 143 6.68 -8.13 -1.15
N LEU A 144 5.38 -8.01 -1.46
CA LEU A 144 4.47 -9.12 -1.76
C LEU A 144 4.65 -9.75 -3.14
N VAL A 145 5.29 -9.03 -4.06
CA VAL A 145 5.38 -9.40 -5.47
C VAL A 145 6.67 -10.17 -5.78
N GLY A 146 7.65 -10.16 -4.86
CA GLY A 146 8.95 -10.86 -4.96
C GLY A 146 8.85 -12.37 -4.94
#